data_AF-A0A1T2A3E2-F1
#
_entry.id   AF-A0A1T2A3E2-F1
#
_cell.length_a   1.000
_cell.length_b   1.000
_cell.length_c   1.000
_cell.angle_alpha   90.00
_cell.angle_beta   90.00
_cell.angle_gamma   90.00
#
_symmetry.space_group_name_H-M   'P 1'
#
loop_
_entity.id
_entity.type
_entity.pdbx_description
1 polymer ?
#
loop_
_entity_poly.entity_id
_entity_poly.type
_entity_poly.pdbx_seq_one_letter_code
_entity_poly.pdbx_strand_id
1 'polypeptide(L)'
;MPLRGGAVRRAAALSPYGYVSMPDPGREVVGKALGDFVLREIARARRRGYIPFISNEGWIRRPDFFTRLLSDLGHPPVTVLAFLRPPLTWMNAAFWQWGVWSRPRFDDWLSSRRVPFSFGGDLAAWARIPNVGLQVAPAKQDVVTFADALLGTPGNAIGPCNSTGSAAQFGFLLRNRRFRPDSHRAEIEFVLQRQMANGPTLRRAWAIAPRHVETLQRLAQSHRRELERVLPAVQAEQIFDDPLWTAPYPYHPEIERGPAPLDDLDELCAFAGGLLSKPLSEGAQLGALDESIAERLGNLLRADRSLRWRTALLGAPRDQTPRPRSFTLREDPGSSS
;
A
#
# COMPACT_ATOMS: atom_id res chain seq x y z
N MET A 1 4.31 -24.28 -3.57
CA MET A 1 4.63 -24.30 -5.02
C MET A 1 4.14 -22.99 -5.63
N PRO A 2 4.89 -22.28 -6.49
CA PRO A 2 4.47 -20.99 -7.04
C PRO A 2 3.22 -21.17 -7.91
N LEU A 3 2.19 -20.37 -7.64
CA LEU A 3 0.94 -20.36 -8.39
C LEU A 3 1.14 -19.67 -9.74
N ARG A 4 0.43 -20.11 -10.79
CA ARG A 4 0.49 -19.49 -12.14
C ARG A 4 -0.89 -19.41 -12.79
N GLY A 5 -1.09 -18.41 -13.66
CA GLY A 5 -2.28 -18.25 -14.49
C GLY A 5 -3.60 -18.37 -13.73
N GLY A 6 -4.47 -19.31 -14.14
CA GLY A 6 -5.76 -19.55 -13.49
C GLY A 6 -5.68 -19.90 -12.00
N ALA A 7 -4.59 -20.53 -11.54
CA ALA A 7 -4.41 -20.85 -10.12
C ALA A 7 -4.16 -19.59 -9.28
N VAL A 8 -3.46 -18.58 -9.80
CA VAL A 8 -3.29 -17.28 -9.14
C VAL A 8 -4.65 -16.59 -9.03
N ARG A 9 -5.43 -16.56 -10.12
CA ARG A 9 -6.77 -15.95 -10.12
C ARG A 9 -7.71 -16.58 -9.10
N ARG A 10 -7.75 -17.92 -9.03
CA ARG A 10 -8.57 -18.64 -8.02
C ARG A 10 -8.13 -18.36 -6.59
N ALA A 11 -6.82 -18.40 -6.32
CA ALA A 11 -6.30 -18.12 -4.99
C ALA A 11 -6.50 -16.65 -4.59
N ALA A 12 -6.37 -15.71 -5.52
CA ALA A 12 -6.67 -14.29 -5.31
C ALA A 12 -8.17 -14.07 -5.01
N ALA A 13 -9.06 -14.77 -5.72
CA ALA A 13 -10.50 -14.74 -5.44
C ALA A 13 -10.85 -15.29 -4.05
N LEU A 14 -10.09 -16.27 -3.54
CA LEU A 14 -10.24 -16.77 -2.18
C LEU A 14 -9.59 -15.87 -1.11
N SER A 15 -8.75 -14.92 -1.50
CA SER A 15 -8.05 -14.03 -0.58
C SER A 15 -8.94 -12.85 -0.17
N PRO A 16 -9.03 -12.49 1.12
CA PRO A 16 -9.73 -11.27 1.53
C PRO A 16 -9.06 -10.00 0.99
N TYR A 17 -7.80 -10.10 0.56
CA TYR A 17 -7.03 -9.00 -0.03
C TYR A 17 -7.29 -8.80 -1.52
N GLY A 18 -7.90 -9.79 -2.20
CA GLY A 18 -8.09 -9.77 -3.67
C GLY A 18 -6.83 -10.07 -4.47
N TYR A 19 -5.72 -10.38 -3.80
CA TYR A 19 -4.46 -10.84 -4.40
C TYR A 19 -3.83 -11.95 -3.56
N VAL A 20 -2.84 -12.63 -4.14
CA VAL A 20 -2.01 -13.62 -3.44
C VAL A 20 -0.64 -13.01 -3.23
N SER A 21 -0.25 -12.83 -1.98
CA SER A 21 1.12 -12.47 -1.67
C SER A 21 2.05 -13.65 -1.96
N MET A 22 3.28 -13.36 -2.37
CA MET A 22 4.36 -14.30 -2.12
C MET A 22 4.33 -14.64 -0.62
N PRO A 23 4.52 -15.90 -0.21
CA PRO A 23 4.81 -16.21 1.19
C PRO A 23 5.89 -15.23 1.67
N ASP A 24 5.79 -14.71 2.90
CA ASP A 24 6.85 -13.93 3.51
C ASP A 24 7.80 -14.90 4.21
N PRO A 25 8.81 -15.45 3.51
CA PRO A 25 9.72 -16.39 4.15
C PRO A 25 10.48 -15.71 5.28
N GLY A 26 10.52 -14.38 5.41
CA GLY A 26 11.20 -13.69 6.50
C GLY A 26 10.44 -13.66 7.83
N ARG A 27 9.12 -13.93 7.82
CA ARG A 27 8.29 -14.06 9.05
C ARG A 27 8.17 -15.49 9.54
N GLU A 28 8.28 -16.46 8.64
CA GLU A 28 8.09 -17.87 8.96
C GLU A 28 9.36 -18.71 8.80
N VAL A 29 10.44 -18.17 8.20
CA VAL A 29 11.63 -18.97 7.87
C VAL A 29 12.95 -18.21 7.99
N VAL A 30 13.93 -18.86 8.62
CA VAL A 30 15.32 -18.41 8.69
C VAL A 30 15.84 -18.11 7.27
N GLY A 31 16.67 -17.06 7.11
CA GLY A 31 17.11 -16.52 5.81
C GLY A 31 17.62 -17.55 4.78
N LYS A 32 18.07 -18.73 5.23
CA LYS A 32 18.42 -19.88 4.39
C LYS A 32 17.29 -20.32 3.47
N ALA A 33 16.05 -20.42 3.96
CA ALA A 33 14.95 -20.94 3.14
C ALA A 33 14.45 -19.97 2.08
N LEU A 34 14.53 -18.64 2.33
CA LEU A 34 14.32 -17.64 1.30
C LEU A 34 15.38 -17.76 0.21
N GLY A 35 16.65 -17.88 0.61
CA GLY A 35 17.75 -18.13 -0.32
C GLY A 35 17.46 -19.35 -1.19
N ASP A 36 17.19 -20.50 -0.56
CA ASP A 36 16.84 -21.74 -1.25
C ASP A 36 15.65 -21.60 -2.20
N PHE A 37 14.63 -20.81 -1.82
CA PHE A 37 13.51 -20.52 -2.69
C PHE A 37 13.93 -19.73 -3.94
N VAL A 38 14.68 -18.64 -3.77
CA VAL A 38 15.16 -17.80 -4.87
C VAL A 38 16.05 -18.63 -5.80
N LEU A 39 16.97 -19.42 -5.24
CA LEU A 39 17.83 -20.35 -5.98
C LEU A 39 17.01 -21.30 -6.87
N ARG A 40 16.03 -21.98 -6.27
CA ARG A 40 15.17 -22.92 -7.01
C ARG A 40 14.39 -22.25 -8.12
N GLU A 41 13.86 -21.05 -7.89
CA GLU A 41 13.02 -20.39 -8.89
C GLU A 41 13.84 -19.75 -10.01
N ILE A 42 15.06 -19.29 -9.75
CA ILE A 42 16.04 -18.92 -10.80
C ILE A 42 16.40 -20.15 -11.66
N ALA A 43 16.75 -21.28 -11.02
CA ALA A 43 17.07 -22.51 -11.76
C ALA A 43 15.89 -23.01 -12.60
N ARG A 44 14.66 -22.84 -12.09
CA ARG A 44 13.44 -23.18 -12.82
C ARG A 44 13.15 -22.20 -13.97
N ALA A 45 13.34 -20.91 -13.76
CA ALA A 45 13.24 -19.86 -14.76
C ALA A 45 14.15 -20.14 -15.95
N ARG A 46 15.44 -20.44 -15.69
CA ARG A 46 16.41 -20.82 -16.72
C ARG A 46 15.96 -22.03 -17.54
N ARG A 47 15.51 -23.10 -16.87
CA ARG A 47 15.05 -24.33 -17.56
C ARG A 47 13.78 -24.15 -18.39
N ARG A 48 12.97 -23.13 -18.10
CA ARG A 48 11.63 -22.96 -18.70
C ARG A 48 11.47 -21.68 -19.51
N GLY A 49 12.53 -20.88 -19.65
CA GLY A 49 12.54 -19.68 -20.48
C GLY A 49 11.60 -18.57 -20.01
N TYR A 50 11.60 -18.23 -18.72
CA TYR A 50 10.84 -17.08 -18.19
C TYR A 50 11.68 -16.25 -17.21
N ILE A 51 11.28 -14.99 -16.97
CA ILE A 51 11.90 -14.10 -15.98
C ILE A 51 11.06 -14.14 -14.69
N PRO A 52 11.62 -14.54 -13.53
CA PRO A 52 10.87 -14.58 -12.29
C PRO A 52 10.73 -13.17 -11.69
N PHE A 53 9.49 -12.76 -11.39
CA PHE A 53 9.22 -11.59 -10.56
C PHE A 53 8.95 -12.05 -9.13
N ILE A 54 9.68 -11.46 -8.19
CA ILE A 54 9.53 -11.69 -6.76
C ILE A 54 9.45 -10.35 -6.05
N SER A 55 8.51 -10.21 -5.11
CA SER A 55 8.26 -8.94 -4.43
C SER A 55 7.93 -9.14 -2.95
N ASN A 56 8.44 -8.24 -2.13
CA ASN A 56 8.13 -8.15 -0.70
C ASN A 56 8.49 -6.73 -0.21
N GLU A 57 7.56 -6.09 0.50
CA GLU A 57 7.73 -4.70 0.97
C GLU A 57 8.93 -4.53 1.93
N GLY A 58 9.33 -5.58 2.65
CA GLY A 58 10.41 -5.55 3.63
C GLY A 58 11.81 -5.69 3.05
N TRP A 59 11.96 -6.08 1.78
CA TRP A 59 13.27 -6.39 1.19
C TRP A 59 14.14 -5.17 0.94
N ILE A 60 13.55 -3.98 0.79
CA ILE A 60 14.33 -2.74 0.59
C ILE A 60 15.37 -2.56 1.71
N ARG A 61 15.05 -2.94 2.96
CA ARG A 61 15.94 -2.84 4.13
C ARG A 61 16.89 -4.03 4.31
N ARG A 62 17.09 -4.85 3.27
CA ARG A 62 17.89 -6.09 3.35
C ARG A 62 19.01 -6.17 2.30
N PRO A 63 19.70 -5.08 1.93
CA PRO A 63 20.76 -5.13 0.91
C PRO A 63 21.87 -6.12 1.30
N ASP A 64 22.26 -6.20 2.58
CA ASP A 64 23.31 -7.13 3.04
C ASP A 64 22.94 -8.60 2.85
N PHE A 65 21.67 -8.95 3.06
CA PHE A 65 21.19 -10.31 2.83
C PHE A 65 21.27 -10.66 1.34
N PHE A 66 20.79 -9.76 0.47
CA PHE A 66 20.82 -9.98 -0.98
C PHE A 66 22.23 -9.90 -1.57
N THR A 67 23.13 -9.12 -0.97
CA THR A 67 24.55 -9.08 -1.36
C THR A 67 25.17 -10.47 -1.21
N ARG A 68 24.97 -11.14 -0.06
CA ARG A 68 25.45 -12.51 0.17
C ARG A 68 24.77 -13.51 -0.77
N LEU A 69 23.43 -13.47 -0.83
CA LEU A 69 22.65 -14.38 -1.68
C LEU A 69 23.06 -14.31 -3.16
N LEU A 70 23.27 -13.09 -3.68
CA LEU A 70 23.67 -12.90 -5.07
C LEU A 70 25.14 -13.24 -5.30
N SER A 71 26.01 -13.04 -4.30
CA SER A 71 27.40 -13.49 -4.37
C SER A 71 27.51 -15.02 -4.44
N ASP A 72 26.76 -15.75 -3.62
CA ASP A 72 26.67 -17.22 -3.65
C ASP A 72 26.19 -17.75 -5.02
N LEU A 73 25.48 -16.91 -5.76
CA LEU A 73 24.97 -17.18 -7.11
C LEU A 73 25.91 -16.78 -8.24
N GLY A 74 27.09 -16.24 -7.93
CA GLY A 74 28.03 -15.72 -8.92
C GLY A 74 27.58 -14.39 -9.56
N HIS A 75 26.86 -13.56 -8.79
CA HIS A 75 26.34 -12.26 -9.21
C HIS A 75 25.51 -12.32 -10.51
N PRO A 76 24.37 -13.03 -10.54
CA PRO A 76 23.52 -13.02 -11.73
C PRO A 76 22.95 -11.62 -11.97
N PRO A 77 22.63 -11.26 -13.23
CA PRO A 77 21.95 -10.01 -13.53
C PRO A 77 20.58 -9.97 -12.83
N VAL A 78 20.35 -8.93 -12.04
CA VAL A 78 19.10 -8.72 -11.30
C VAL A 78 18.65 -7.28 -11.47
N THR A 79 17.37 -7.08 -11.75
CA THR A 79 16.76 -5.74 -11.74
C THR A 79 15.93 -5.57 -10.48
N VAL A 80 16.22 -4.52 -9.71
CA VAL A 80 15.44 -4.12 -8.54
C VAL A 80 14.50 -2.99 -8.95
N LEU A 81 13.20 -3.19 -8.73
CA LEU A 81 12.18 -2.17 -8.93
C LEU A 81 11.77 -1.60 -7.57
N ALA A 82 11.90 -0.29 -7.39
CA ALA A 82 11.52 0.39 -6.15
C ALA A 82 10.57 1.56 -6.43
N PHE A 83 9.51 1.68 -5.62
CA PHE A 83 8.48 2.71 -5.77
C PHE A 83 8.47 3.59 -4.53
N LEU A 84 8.84 4.86 -4.69
CA LEU A 84 9.08 5.76 -3.57
C LEU A 84 7.95 6.75 -3.33
N ARG A 85 7.68 7.01 -2.05
CA ARG A 85 6.83 8.10 -1.58
C ARG A 85 7.70 9.11 -0.84
N PRO A 86 7.40 10.42 -0.94
CA PRO A 86 7.98 11.43 -0.07
C PRO A 86 7.80 11.04 1.41
N PRO A 87 8.80 11.26 2.29
CA PRO A 87 8.77 10.75 3.66
C PRO A 87 7.53 11.18 4.44
N LEU A 88 7.05 12.40 4.23
CA LEU A 88 5.85 12.91 4.89
C LEU A 88 4.63 12.02 4.60
N THR A 89 4.35 11.73 3.34
CA THR A 89 3.21 10.88 2.95
C THR A 89 3.42 9.42 3.30
N TRP A 90 4.67 8.95 3.22
CA TRP A 90 5.02 7.60 3.60
C TRP A 90 4.81 7.39 5.10
N MET A 91 5.29 8.32 5.94
CA MET A 91 5.17 8.26 7.39
C MET A 91 3.72 8.34 7.85
N ASN A 92 2.88 9.17 7.22
CA ASN A 92 1.45 9.17 7.48
C ASN A 92 0.83 7.81 7.16
N ALA A 93 1.09 7.26 5.96
CA ALA A 93 0.56 5.95 5.56
C ALA A 93 1.04 4.81 6.48
N ALA A 94 2.33 4.78 6.80
CA ALA A 94 2.95 3.79 7.68
C ALA A 94 2.38 3.83 9.11
N PHE A 95 2.07 5.03 9.62
CA PHE A 95 1.40 5.17 10.92
C PHE A 95 0.02 4.52 10.91
N TRP A 96 -0.83 4.82 9.92
CA TRP A 96 -2.18 4.25 9.86
C TRP A 96 -2.17 2.75 9.59
N GLN A 97 -1.21 2.27 8.79
CA GLN A 97 -1.09 0.85 8.48
C GLN A 97 -0.51 0.03 9.65
N TRP A 98 0.45 0.57 10.39
CA TRP A 98 1.20 -0.18 11.41
C TRP A 98 1.24 0.51 12.77
N GLY A 99 1.53 1.80 12.80
CA GLY A 99 1.77 2.54 14.04
C GLY A 99 0.58 2.59 14.98
N VAL A 100 -0.58 3.03 14.48
CA VAL A 100 -1.80 3.30 15.25
C VAL A 100 -2.25 2.09 16.09
N TRP A 101 -1.98 0.87 15.61
CA TRP A 101 -2.35 -0.39 16.26
C TRP A 101 -1.54 -0.69 17.52
N SER A 102 -0.33 -0.13 17.62
CA SER A 102 0.58 -0.31 18.75
C SER A 102 0.67 0.95 19.63
N ARG A 103 0.62 2.12 18.98
CA ARG A 103 0.72 3.45 19.60
C ARG A 103 -0.27 4.35 18.88
N PRO A 104 -1.47 4.59 19.45
CA PRO A 104 -2.53 5.36 18.79
C PRO A 104 -2.19 6.85 18.54
N ARG A 105 -1.08 7.35 19.08
CA ARG A 105 -0.59 8.71 18.87
C ARG A 105 0.65 8.69 17.98
N PHE A 106 0.69 9.61 17.02
CA PHE A 106 1.82 9.72 16.09
C PHE A 106 3.13 10.06 16.80
N ASP A 107 3.11 10.96 17.78
CA ASP A 107 4.28 11.37 18.56
C ASP A 107 4.92 10.17 19.29
N ASP A 108 4.09 9.33 19.92
CA ASP A 108 4.55 8.13 20.63
C ASP A 108 5.16 7.13 19.64
N TRP A 109 4.57 7.01 18.45
CA TRP A 109 5.08 6.14 17.40
C TRP A 109 6.39 6.65 16.80
N LEU A 110 6.48 7.95 16.51
CA LEU A 110 7.65 8.61 15.94
C LEU A 110 8.85 8.61 16.90
N SER A 111 8.60 8.82 18.20
CA SER A 111 9.63 8.79 19.24
C SER A 111 10.14 7.38 19.56
N SER A 112 9.44 6.34 19.12
CA SER A 112 9.97 4.99 19.21
C SER A 112 11.26 4.89 18.35
N ARG A 113 12.34 4.29 18.88
CA ARG A 113 13.71 4.28 18.31
C ARG A 113 13.88 3.63 16.92
N ARG A 114 12.81 3.46 16.16
CA ARG A 114 12.76 2.80 14.85
C ARG A 114 11.88 3.59 13.89
N VAL A 115 12.25 4.84 13.58
CA VAL A 115 11.65 5.54 12.44
C VAL A 115 11.95 4.71 11.19
N PRO A 116 10.95 4.11 10.53
CA PRO A 116 11.20 3.03 9.59
C PRO A 116 11.54 3.54 8.16
N PHE A 117 12.02 4.77 8.04
CA PHE A 117 12.31 5.39 6.76
C PHE A 117 13.83 5.51 6.56
N SER A 118 14.39 4.62 5.74
CA SER A 118 15.83 4.51 5.48
C SER A 118 16.17 4.43 3.99
N PHE A 119 15.21 4.73 3.11
CA PHE A 119 15.26 4.38 1.69
C PHE A 119 16.48 4.88 0.93
N GLY A 120 16.93 6.11 1.18
CA GLY A 120 18.13 6.64 0.51
C GLY A 120 19.38 5.78 0.78
N GLY A 121 19.66 5.45 2.04
CA GLY A 121 20.80 4.60 2.40
C GLY A 121 20.62 3.15 1.93
N ASP A 122 19.41 2.61 2.07
CA ASP A 122 19.09 1.25 1.62
C ASP A 122 19.28 1.10 0.11
N LEU A 123 18.73 2.01 -0.70
CA LEU A 123 18.84 1.97 -2.16
C LEU A 123 20.26 2.25 -2.64
N ALA A 124 21.01 3.10 -1.95
CA ALA A 124 22.43 3.28 -2.22
C ALA A 124 23.23 2.00 -1.95
N ALA A 125 22.87 1.22 -0.93
CA ALA A 125 23.48 -0.09 -0.68
C ALA A 125 23.07 -1.12 -1.74
N TRP A 126 21.81 -1.14 -2.18
CA TRP A 126 21.37 -1.99 -3.31
C TRP A 126 22.13 -1.70 -4.60
N ALA A 127 22.35 -0.43 -4.92
CA ALA A 127 23.07 0.00 -6.12
C ALA A 127 24.55 -0.45 -6.15
N ARG A 128 25.14 -0.79 -4.99
CA ARG A 128 26.53 -1.29 -4.90
C ARG A 128 26.66 -2.78 -5.13
N ILE A 129 25.55 -3.53 -5.17
CA ILE A 129 25.60 -4.98 -5.36
C ILE A 129 25.99 -5.27 -6.82
N PRO A 130 27.02 -6.09 -7.08
CA PRO A 130 27.44 -6.38 -8.45
C PRO A 130 26.31 -6.99 -9.28
N ASN A 131 26.20 -6.54 -10.54
CA ASN A 131 25.19 -6.93 -11.53
C ASN A 131 23.72 -6.64 -11.13
N VAL A 132 23.51 -5.77 -10.14
CA VAL A 132 22.19 -5.23 -9.83
C VAL A 132 21.95 -3.93 -10.59
N GLY A 133 20.90 -3.92 -11.42
CA GLY A 133 20.33 -2.71 -12.01
C GLY A 133 19.22 -2.17 -11.12
N LEU A 134 19.26 -0.88 -10.79
CA LEU A 134 18.22 -0.23 -9.99
C LEU A 134 17.29 0.60 -10.89
N GLN A 135 15.98 0.36 -10.78
CA GLN A 135 14.94 1.15 -11.42
C GLN A 135 14.01 1.70 -10.33
N VAL A 136 13.95 3.03 -10.21
CA VAL A 136 13.16 3.70 -9.18
C VAL A 136 12.12 4.59 -9.82
N ALA A 137 10.89 4.50 -9.30
CA ALA A 137 9.74 5.23 -9.79
C ALA A 137 8.95 5.89 -8.65
N PRO A 138 8.14 6.93 -8.92
CA PRO A 138 7.18 7.45 -7.96
C PRO A 138 6.12 6.40 -7.62
N ALA A 139 5.71 6.30 -6.35
CA ALA A 139 4.70 5.33 -5.92
C ALA A 139 3.26 5.63 -6.38
N LYS A 140 3.05 6.74 -7.10
CA LYS A 140 1.80 7.02 -7.82
C LYS A 140 1.73 6.28 -9.15
N GLN A 141 2.87 5.82 -9.66
CA GLN A 141 2.93 5.03 -10.88
C GLN A 141 2.45 3.60 -10.61
N ASP A 142 1.62 3.07 -11.52
CA ASP A 142 1.18 1.69 -11.44
C ASP A 142 2.36 0.73 -11.67
N VAL A 143 2.54 -0.20 -10.73
CA VAL A 143 3.70 -1.11 -10.70
C VAL A 143 3.72 -2.04 -11.90
N VAL A 144 2.54 -2.52 -12.34
CA VAL A 144 2.44 -3.47 -13.45
C VAL A 144 2.67 -2.75 -14.77
N THR A 145 2.06 -1.59 -14.96
CA THR A 145 2.27 -0.75 -16.14
C THR A 145 3.74 -0.35 -16.28
N PHE A 146 4.40 -0.01 -15.16
CA PHE A 146 5.84 0.28 -15.15
C PHE A 146 6.67 -0.94 -15.55
N ALA A 147 6.37 -2.12 -14.98
CA ALA A 147 7.06 -3.36 -15.32
C ALA A 147 6.81 -3.76 -16.78
N ASP A 148 5.59 -3.58 -17.29
CA ASP A 148 5.22 -3.88 -18.67
C ASP A 148 6.00 -3.00 -19.65
N ALA A 149 6.09 -1.69 -19.37
CA ALA A 149 6.90 -0.77 -20.16
C ALA A 149 8.39 -1.14 -20.14
N LEU A 150 8.92 -1.53 -18.98
CA LEU A 150 10.32 -1.96 -18.84
C LEU A 150 10.63 -3.25 -19.61
N LEU A 151 9.68 -4.17 -19.69
CA LEU A 151 9.83 -5.47 -20.36
C LEU A 151 9.36 -5.47 -21.82
N GLY A 152 8.74 -4.39 -22.30
CA GLY A 152 8.13 -4.33 -23.63
C GLY A 152 6.91 -5.24 -23.78
N THR A 153 6.18 -5.50 -22.70
CA THR A 153 4.95 -6.32 -22.73
C THR A 153 3.70 -5.45 -22.89
N PRO A 154 2.62 -5.97 -23.52
CA PRO A 154 1.39 -5.21 -23.68
C PRO A 154 0.75 -4.93 -22.33
N GLY A 155 0.66 -3.64 -21.99
CA GLY A 155 0.07 -3.18 -20.75
C GLY A 155 -1.41 -3.55 -20.67
N ASN A 156 -1.85 -4.02 -19.51
CA ASN A 156 -3.26 -4.15 -19.19
C ASN A 156 -3.65 -3.05 -18.20
N ALA A 157 -4.70 -2.29 -18.52
CA ALA A 157 -5.23 -1.30 -17.58
C ALA A 157 -5.70 -2.00 -16.31
N ILE A 158 -5.10 -1.61 -15.17
CA ILE A 158 -5.51 -2.10 -13.86
C ILE A 158 -6.60 -1.16 -13.32
N GLY A 159 -7.59 -1.76 -12.66
CA GLY A 159 -8.65 -1.03 -11.97
C GLY A 159 -8.13 -0.21 -10.78
N PRO A 160 -9.03 0.51 -10.07
CA PRO A 160 -8.64 1.42 -9.00
C PRO A 160 -7.82 0.73 -7.90
N CYS A 161 -6.81 1.45 -7.40
CA CYS A 161 -5.98 1.05 -6.27
C CYS A 161 -6.73 1.21 -4.94
N ASN A 162 -6.37 0.38 -3.95
CA ASN A 162 -6.95 0.40 -2.62
C ASN A 162 -6.86 1.79 -1.97
N SER A 163 -8.00 2.30 -1.48
CA SER A 163 -8.07 3.59 -0.77
C SER A 163 -7.82 3.41 0.73
N THR A 164 -7.07 4.32 1.34
CA THR A 164 -6.88 4.29 2.80
C THR A 164 -8.20 4.62 3.50
N GLY A 165 -8.47 3.94 4.63
CA GLY A 165 -9.61 4.25 5.47
C GLY A 165 -9.54 5.64 6.12
N SER A 166 -10.66 6.08 6.71
CA SER A 166 -10.73 7.34 7.48
C SER A 166 -10.28 7.14 8.92
N ALA A 167 -9.97 8.23 9.64
CA ALA A 167 -9.53 8.15 11.02
C ALA A 167 -10.63 7.58 11.95
N ALA A 168 -11.89 7.93 11.72
CA ALA A 168 -13.02 7.37 12.44
C ALA A 168 -13.17 5.84 12.23
N GLN A 169 -12.90 5.34 11.02
CA GLN A 169 -12.88 3.89 10.76
C GLN A 169 -11.78 3.19 11.55
N PHE A 170 -10.58 3.77 11.57
CA PHE A 170 -9.48 3.27 12.40
C PHE A 170 -9.87 3.27 13.88
N GLY A 171 -10.48 4.34 14.38
CA GLY A 171 -10.96 4.42 15.76
C GLY A 171 -12.00 3.37 16.10
N PHE A 172 -12.99 3.14 15.24
CA PHE A 172 -13.95 2.04 15.39
C PHE A 172 -13.24 0.69 15.53
N LEU A 173 -12.29 0.40 14.63
CA LEU A 173 -11.53 -0.86 14.66
C LEU A 173 -10.63 -0.98 15.90
N LEU A 174 -10.07 0.13 16.40
CA LEU A 174 -9.28 0.15 17.63
C LEU A 174 -10.13 -0.13 18.88
N ARG A 175 -11.37 0.34 18.92
CA ARG A 175 -12.34 0.02 19.98
C ARG A 175 -12.91 -1.39 19.82
N ASN A 176 -12.97 -1.90 18.59
CA ASN A 176 -13.48 -3.23 18.25
C ASN A 176 -12.38 -4.17 17.73
N ARG A 177 -11.31 -4.36 18.53
CA ARG A 177 -10.12 -5.17 18.17
C ARG A 177 -10.42 -6.59 17.71
N ARG A 178 -11.60 -7.14 18.02
CA ARG A 178 -12.04 -8.44 17.46
C ARG A 178 -12.03 -8.48 15.92
N PHE A 179 -12.23 -7.34 15.25
CA PHE A 179 -12.20 -7.26 13.79
C PHE A 179 -10.80 -7.00 13.23
N ARG A 180 -9.97 -6.27 13.98
CA ARG A 180 -8.55 -6.05 13.68
C ARG A 180 -7.71 -6.06 14.95
N PRO A 181 -7.17 -7.22 15.34
CA PRO A 181 -6.41 -7.33 16.58
C PRO A 181 -5.11 -6.51 16.54
N ASP A 182 -4.42 -6.51 15.41
CA ASP A 182 -3.07 -5.97 15.27
C ASP A 182 -2.79 -5.41 13.86
N SER A 183 -1.56 -4.92 13.66
CA SER A 183 -1.06 -4.34 12.40
C SER A 183 -0.90 -5.33 11.25
N HIS A 184 -1.01 -6.64 11.49
CA HIS A 184 -0.79 -7.70 10.51
C HIS A 184 -2.10 -8.34 10.04
N ARG A 185 -3.18 -8.11 10.77
CA ARG A 185 -4.54 -8.59 10.44
C ARG A 185 -5.38 -7.49 9.78
N ALA A 186 -4.94 -7.07 8.59
CA ALA A 186 -5.55 -5.99 7.81
C ALA A 186 -6.75 -6.43 6.92
N GLU A 187 -7.16 -7.70 6.97
CA GLU A 187 -8.16 -8.29 6.06
C GLU A 187 -9.46 -7.48 6.01
N ILE A 188 -9.88 -6.96 7.16
CA ILE A 188 -11.12 -6.20 7.31
C ILE A 188 -11.11 -4.90 6.49
N GLU A 189 -9.97 -4.24 6.34
CA GLU A 189 -9.87 -2.99 5.57
C GLU A 189 -10.18 -3.23 4.11
N PHE A 190 -9.63 -4.31 3.54
CA PHE A 190 -9.83 -4.65 2.13
C PHE A 190 -11.28 -5.04 1.85
N VAL A 191 -11.91 -5.72 2.81
CA VAL A 191 -13.34 -6.03 2.75
C VAL A 191 -14.17 -4.75 2.78
N LEU A 192 -13.87 -3.82 3.70
CA LEU A 192 -14.56 -2.53 3.80
C LEU A 192 -14.36 -1.66 2.54
N GLN A 193 -13.13 -1.56 2.03
CA GLN A 193 -12.81 -0.81 0.82
C GLN A 193 -13.64 -1.29 -0.39
N ARG A 194 -13.77 -2.62 -0.59
CA ARG A 194 -14.59 -3.16 -1.67
C ARG A 194 -16.07 -2.83 -1.52
N GLN A 195 -16.59 -2.94 -0.30
CA GLN A 195 -18.02 -2.72 -0.03
C GLN A 195 -18.40 -1.25 -0.07
N MET A 196 -17.45 -0.36 0.24
CA MET A 196 -17.65 1.07 0.23
C MET A 196 -17.02 1.78 -0.96
N ALA A 197 -16.72 1.06 -2.06
CA ALA A 197 -16.16 1.66 -3.26
C ALA A 197 -17.04 2.80 -3.82
N ASN A 198 -18.36 2.74 -3.58
CA ASN A 198 -19.34 3.76 -3.94
C ASN A 198 -19.91 4.50 -2.71
N GLY A 199 -19.24 4.41 -1.56
CA GLY A 199 -19.65 5.04 -0.32
C GLY A 199 -19.33 6.54 -0.28
N PRO A 200 -19.65 7.23 0.82
CA PRO A 200 -19.29 8.62 0.99
C PRO A 200 -17.77 8.81 0.95
N THR A 201 -17.33 9.93 0.37
CA THR A 201 -15.93 10.35 0.44
C THR A 201 -15.64 10.79 1.88
N LEU A 202 -15.02 9.91 2.65
CA LEU A 202 -14.57 10.24 3.99
C LEU A 202 -13.26 11.02 3.93
N ARG A 203 -12.99 11.83 4.95
CA ARG A 203 -11.69 12.48 5.09
C ARG A 203 -10.60 11.43 5.12
N ARG A 204 -9.52 11.69 4.39
CA ARG A 204 -8.32 10.87 4.47
C ARG A 204 -7.75 10.93 5.90
N ALA A 205 -7.42 9.77 6.45
CA ALA A 205 -6.76 9.70 7.75
C ALA A 205 -5.40 10.46 7.73
N TRP A 206 -5.24 11.36 8.70
CA TRP A 206 -4.07 12.21 8.83
C TRP A 206 -3.55 12.23 10.27
N ALA A 207 -2.26 11.98 10.47
CA ALA A 207 -1.67 11.86 11.80
C ALA A 207 -0.59 12.92 12.10
N ILE A 208 -0.17 13.67 11.08
CA ILE A 208 0.99 14.54 11.15
C ILE A 208 0.56 15.94 11.60
N ALA A 209 0.95 16.34 12.81
CA ALA A 209 0.81 17.72 13.28
C ALA A 209 1.86 18.67 12.64
N PRO A 210 1.60 20.00 12.58
CA PRO A 210 2.53 20.99 12.04
C PRO A 210 3.96 20.89 12.59
N ARG A 211 4.11 20.64 13.89
CA ARG A 211 5.42 20.47 14.56
C ARG A 211 6.28 19.32 14.00
N HIS A 212 5.70 18.35 13.29
CA HIS A 212 6.46 17.25 12.69
C HIS A 212 7.04 17.58 11.33
N VAL A 213 6.52 18.59 10.64
CA VAL A 213 6.84 18.87 9.23
C VAL A 213 8.32 19.14 9.04
N GLU A 214 8.92 19.98 9.89
CA GLU A 214 10.33 20.33 9.81
C GLU A 214 11.25 19.09 9.93
N THR A 215 10.97 18.21 10.88
CA THR A 215 11.73 16.96 11.08
C THR A 215 11.58 16.03 9.87
N LEU A 216 10.38 15.89 9.32
CA LEU A 216 10.13 15.07 8.14
C LEU A 216 10.73 15.67 6.86
N GLN A 217 10.84 16.99 6.76
CA GLN A 217 11.53 17.67 5.67
C GLN A 217 13.05 17.48 5.74
N ARG A 218 13.67 17.60 6.92
CA ARG A 218 15.09 17.27 7.10
C ARG A 218 15.39 15.84 6.66
N LEU A 219 14.51 14.90 7.03
CA LEU A 219 14.59 13.51 6.60
C LEU A 219 14.50 13.40 5.06
N ALA A 220 13.53 14.09 4.43
CA ALA A 220 13.38 14.12 2.98
C ALA A 220 14.64 14.62 2.27
N GLN A 221 15.21 15.73 2.72
CA GLN A 221 16.42 16.31 2.15
C GLN A 221 17.62 15.37 2.30
N SER A 222 17.78 14.71 3.45
CA SER A 222 18.85 13.74 3.66
C SER A 222 18.74 12.57 2.70
N HIS A 223 17.54 11.99 2.54
CA HIS A 223 17.34 10.87 1.62
C HIS A 223 17.44 11.26 0.15
N ARG A 224 16.96 12.45 -0.21
CA ARG A 224 17.12 13.00 -1.55
C ARG A 224 18.60 13.06 -1.97
N ARG A 225 19.47 13.62 -1.11
CA ARG A 225 20.92 13.70 -1.40
C ARG A 225 21.55 12.32 -1.62
N GLU A 226 21.14 11.31 -0.86
CA GLU A 226 21.64 9.94 -1.07
C GLU A 226 21.16 9.35 -2.39
N LEU A 227 19.90 9.56 -2.74
CA LEU A 227 19.30 9.06 -3.99
C LEU A 227 19.90 9.74 -5.23
N GLU A 228 20.13 11.05 -5.19
CA GLU A 228 20.76 11.81 -6.28
C GLU A 228 22.18 11.31 -6.61
N ARG A 229 22.87 10.65 -5.67
CA ARG A 229 24.20 10.07 -5.90
C ARG A 229 24.17 8.73 -6.64
N VAL A 230 23.05 8.01 -6.59
CA VAL A 230 22.98 6.61 -7.07
C VAL A 230 21.96 6.41 -8.18
N LEU A 231 21.06 7.36 -8.40
CA LEU A 231 20.07 7.30 -9.46
C LEU A 231 20.51 8.09 -10.70
N PRO A 232 20.15 7.63 -11.91
CA PRO A 232 20.25 8.45 -13.11
C PRO A 232 19.45 9.75 -12.96
N ALA A 233 19.97 10.85 -13.51
CA ALA A 233 19.36 12.19 -13.40
C ALA A 233 17.88 12.22 -13.79
N VAL A 234 17.51 11.54 -14.88
CA VAL A 234 16.12 11.47 -15.36
C VAL A 234 15.19 10.78 -14.35
N GLN A 235 15.64 9.70 -13.69
CA GLN A 235 14.83 9.03 -12.67
C GLN A 235 14.74 9.87 -11.39
N ALA A 236 15.84 10.50 -10.99
CA ALA A 236 15.86 11.41 -9.85
C ALA A 236 14.87 12.57 -10.05
N GLU A 237 14.88 13.20 -11.23
CA GLU A 237 13.96 14.28 -11.59
C GLU A 237 12.49 13.82 -11.49
N GLN A 238 12.15 12.67 -12.08
CA GLN A 238 10.78 12.11 -12.01
C GLN A 238 10.32 11.83 -10.57
N ILE A 239 11.22 11.39 -9.69
CA ILE A 239 10.89 11.14 -8.27
C ILE A 239 10.70 12.46 -7.52
N PHE A 240 11.57 13.43 -7.75
CA PHE A 240 11.60 14.70 -7.03
C PHE A 240 10.69 15.79 -7.62
N ASP A 241 10.03 15.51 -8.74
CA ASP A 241 8.93 16.31 -9.28
C ASP A 241 7.74 16.38 -8.31
N ASP A 242 7.56 15.36 -7.44
CA ASP A 242 6.59 15.48 -6.34
C ASP A 242 7.07 16.56 -5.34
N PRO A 243 6.33 17.67 -5.19
CA PRO A 243 6.76 18.81 -4.36
C PRO A 243 7.05 18.41 -2.92
N LEU A 244 6.48 17.31 -2.42
CA LEU A 244 6.66 16.85 -1.04
C LEU A 244 8.04 16.33 -0.70
N TRP A 245 8.91 16.20 -1.70
CA TRP A 245 10.35 16.01 -1.47
C TRP A 245 11.06 17.30 -1.07
N THR A 246 10.51 18.46 -1.40
CA THR A 246 11.13 19.78 -1.18
C THR A 246 10.30 20.67 -0.24
N ALA A 247 8.98 20.62 -0.31
CA ALA A 247 8.04 21.45 0.43
C ALA A 247 6.70 20.72 0.69
N PRO A 248 5.96 21.00 1.77
CA PRO A 248 4.77 20.23 2.16
C PRO A 248 3.49 20.60 1.36
N TYR A 249 3.64 21.33 0.25
CA TYR A 249 2.62 22.19 -0.38
C TYR A 249 1.24 21.55 -0.62
N PRO A 250 1.11 20.35 -1.22
CA PRO A 250 -0.21 19.77 -1.49
C PRO A 250 -0.95 19.22 -0.26
N TYR A 251 -0.32 19.12 0.91
CA TYR A 251 -0.98 18.73 2.17
C TYR A 251 -1.03 19.86 3.19
N HIS A 252 -0.75 21.11 2.78
CA HIS A 252 -0.85 22.25 3.67
C HIS A 252 -2.22 22.33 4.37
N PRO A 253 -3.37 22.11 3.68
CA PRO A 253 -4.67 22.13 4.34
C PRO A 253 -4.82 21.04 5.41
N GLU A 254 -4.34 19.82 5.16
CA GLU A 254 -4.38 18.73 6.15
C GLU A 254 -3.45 18.99 7.33
N ILE A 255 -2.28 19.59 7.09
CA ILE A 255 -1.32 20.00 8.11
C ILE A 255 -1.95 21.07 9.01
N GLU A 256 -2.57 22.10 8.43
CA GLU A 256 -3.25 23.17 9.15
C GLU A 256 -4.44 22.67 9.97
N ARG A 257 -5.27 21.79 9.39
CA ARG A 257 -6.37 21.12 10.12
C ARG A 257 -5.88 20.22 11.24
N GLY A 258 -4.62 19.80 11.21
CA GLY A 258 -4.02 18.92 12.19
C GLY A 258 -4.50 17.45 12.09
N PRO A 259 -4.04 16.61 13.04
CA PRO A 259 -4.38 15.19 13.07
C PRO A 259 -5.89 14.96 13.09
N ALA A 260 -6.36 14.01 12.28
CA ALA A 260 -7.75 13.59 12.24
C ALA A 260 -8.10 12.79 13.52
N PRO A 261 -9.22 13.10 14.21
CA PRO A 261 -9.62 12.39 15.41
C PRO A 261 -10.05 10.94 15.11
N LEU A 262 -9.78 10.03 16.03
CA LEU A 262 -10.22 8.63 15.94
C LEU A 262 -11.70 8.45 16.31
N ASP A 263 -12.27 9.44 16.99
CA ASP A 263 -13.62 9.46 17.53
C ASP A 263 -14.47 10.58 16.93
N ASP A 264 -14.11 11.03 15.72
CA ASP A 264 -14.92 11.96 14.93
C ASP A 264 -16.32 11.35 14.66
N LEU A 265 -17.33 11.89 15.33
CA LEU A 265 -18.70 11.38 15.28
C LEU A 265 -19.35 11.61 13.91
N ASP A 266 -19.04 12.72 13.24
CA ASP A 266 -19.63 13.04 11.94
C ASP A 266 -19.09 12.07 10.87
N GLU A 267 -17.79 11.82 10.89
CA GLU A 267 -17.18 10.79 10.02
C GLU A 267 -17.68 9.40 10.36
N LEU A 268 -17.87 9.07 11.65
CA LEU A 268 -18.37 7.76 12.06
C LEU A 268 -19.82 7.55 11.62
N CYS A 269 -20.67 8.57 11.74
CA CYS A 269 -22.03 8.59 11.22
C CYS A 269 -22.05 8.41 9.69
N ALA A 270 -21.20 9.12 8.95
CA ALA A 270 -21.08 8.95 7.51
C ALA A 270 -20.61 7.53 7.13
N PHE A 271 -19.61 7.00 7.83
CA PHE A 271 -19.14 5.62 7.66
C PHE A 271 -20.25 4.61 7.92
N ALA A 272 -20.95 4.74 9.05
CA ALA A 272 -22.02 3.86 9.44
C ALA A 272 -23.22 3.95 8.48
N GLY A 273 -23.58 5.14 8.02
CA GLY A 273 -24.63 5.35 7.02
C GLY A 273 -24.30 4.67 5.69
N GLY A 274 -23.04 4.75 5.24
CA GLY A 274 -22.55 4.02 4.07
C GLY A 274 -22.63 2.50 4.24
N LEU A 275 -22.24 1.98 5.40
CA LEU A 275 -22.19 0.55 5.69
C LEU A 275 -23.58 -0.08 5.91
N LEU A 276 -24.49 0.67 6.54
CA LEU A 276 -25.86 0.26 6.86
C LEU A 276 -26.83 0.54 5.71
N SER A 277 -26.42 1.35 4.72
CA SER A 277 -27.26 1.82 3.61
C SER A 277 -28.54 2.52 4.09
N LYS A 278 -28.46 3.20 5.23
CA LYS A 278 -29.57 3.95 5.84
C LYS A 278 -29.03 5.24 6.47
N PRO A 279 -29.75 6.37 6.36
CA PRO A 279 -29.40 7.56 7.12
C PRO A 279 -29.53 7.26 8.62
N LEU A 280 -28.57 7.74 9.40
CA LEU A 280 -28.58 7.63 10.85
C LEU A 280 -29.16 8.90 11.46
N SER A 281 -29.83 8.73 12.60
CA SER A 281 -30.46 9.84 13.32
C SER A 281 -29.43 10.83 13.84
N GLU A 282 -29.73 12.13 13.75
CA GLU A 282 -28.96 13.17 14.44
C GLU A 282 -28.93 12.89 15.95
N GLY A 283 -27.76 13.02 16.58
CA GLY A 283 -27.57 12.74 18.01
C GLY A 283 -27.19 11.29 18.36
N ALA A 284 -26.82 10.46 17.38
CA ALA A 284 -26.31 9.12 17.65
C ALA A 284 -25.06 9.15 18.57
N GLN A 285 -25.09 8.35 19.63
CA GLN A 285 -23.96 8.22 20.54
C GLN A 285 -22.91 7.23 20.00
N LEU A 286 -21.64 7.48 20.33
CA LEU A 286 -20.50 6.65 19.91
C LEU A 286 -20.72 5.14 20.14
N GLY A 287 -21.22 4.77 21.32
CA GLY A 287 -21.46 3.36 21.67
C GLY A 287 -22.52 2.70 20.80
N ALA A 288 -23.64 3.39 20.54
CA ALA A 288 -24.72 2.88 19.69
C ALA A 288 -24.29 2.71 18.22
N LEU A 289 -23.46 3.63 17.72
CA LEU A 289 -22.83 3.53 16.41
C LEU A 289 -21.90 2.33 16.34
N ASP A 290 -21.01 2.16 17.32
CA ASP A 290 -20.07 1.05 17.37
C ASP A 290 -20.80 -0.31 17.39
N GLU A 291 -21.88 -0.45 18.16
CA GLU A 291 -22.69 -1.67 18.19
C GLU A 291 -23.33 -1.98 16.83
N SER A 292 -23.97 -0.98 16.23
CA SER A 292 -24.66 -1.10 14.93
C SER A 292 -23.67 -1.45 13.80
N ILE A 293 -22.52 -0.78 13.76
CA ILE A 293 -21.45 -1.07 12.79
C ILE A 293 -20.94 -2.49 13.01
N ALA A 294 -20.68 -2.89 14.27
CA ALA A 294 -20.13 -4.20 14.56
C ALA A 294 -21.05 -5.35 14.18
N GLU A 295 -22.36 -5.24 14.43
CA GLU A 295 -23.35 -6.23 14.00
C GLU A 295 -23.34 -6.38 12.47
N ARG A 296 -23.43 -5.25 11.75
CA ARG A 296 -23.40 -5.22 10.29
C ARG A 296 -22.12 -5.81 9.73
N LEU A 297 -20.98 -5.50 10.34
CA LEU A 297 -19.68 -5.98 9.91
C LEU A 297 -19.55 -7.49 10.07
N GLY A 298 -20.08 -8.05 11.17
CA GLY A 298 -20.14 -9.50 11.36
C GLY A 298 -20.93 -10.22 10.26
N ASN A 299 -22.06 -9.66 9.85
CA ASN A 299 -22.87 -10.18 8.73
C ASN A 299 -22.12 -10.08 7.39
N LEU A 300 -21.50 -8.93 7.15
CA LEU A 300 -20.77 -8.63 5.93
C LEU A 300 -19.56 -9.55 5.75
N LEU A 301 -18.80 -9.84 6.81
CA LEU A 301 -17.65 -10.75 6.74
C LEU A 301 -18.06 -12.19 6.39
N ARG A 302 -19.21 -12.66 6.88
CA ARG A 302 -19.76 -13.97 6.49
C ARG A 302 -20.19 -14.00 5.02
N ALA A 303 -20.82 -12.92 4.56
CA ALA A 303 -21.25 -12.77 3.17
C ALA A 303 -20.05 -12.69 2.21
N ASP A 304 -19.03 -11.89 2.52
CA ASP A 304 -17.80 -11.78 1.73
C ASP A 304 -17.08 -13.12 1.59
N ARG A 305 -16.95 -13.88 2.70
CA ARG A 305 -16.36 -15.23 2.66
C ARG A 305 -17.13 -16.14 1.71
N SER A 306 -18.46 -16.12 1.77
CA SER A 306 -19.32 -16.95 0.90
C SER A 306 -19.19 -16.54 -0.57
N LEU A 307 -19.14 -15.25 -0.86
CA LEU A 307 -18.96 -14.71 -2.19
C LEU A 307 -17.60 -15.13 -2.78
N ARG A 308 -16.51 -15.01 -2.00
CA ARG A 308 -15.16 -15.43 -2.42
C ARG A 308 -15.10 -16.90 -2.81
N TRP A 309 -15.73 -17.78 -2.02
CA TRP A 309 -15.83 -19.19 -2.36
C TRP A 309 -16.59 -19.43 -3.68
N ARG A 310 -17.72 -18.75 -3.88
CA ARG A 310 -18.47 -18.83 -5.14
C ARG A 310 -17.64 -18.36 -6.33
N THR A 311 -16.97 -17.20 -6.22
CA THR A 311 -16.11 -16.65 -7.27
C THR A 311 -14.95 -17.59 -7.61
N ALA A 312 -14.35 -18.23 -6.61
CA ALA A 312 -13.24 -19.15 -6.83
C ALA A 312 -13.66 -20.46 -7.51
N LEU A 313 -14.87 -20.95 -7.26
CA LEU A 313 -15.41 -22.18 -7.83
C LEU A 313 -16.06 -21.97 -9.20
N LEU A 314 -16.83 -20.90 -9.36
CA LEU A 314 -17.70 -20.66 -10.52
C LEU A 314 -17.18 -19.57 -11.46
N GLY A 315 -16.12 -18.86 -11.08
CA GLY A 315 -15.67 -17.64 -11.76
C GLY A 315 -16.40 -16.39 -11.29
N ALA A 316 -15.90 -15.21 -11.67
CA ALA A 316 -16.55 -13.95 -11.35
C ALA A 316 -17.90 -13.82 -12.07
N PRO A 317 -18.95 -13.29 -11.42
CA PRO A 317 -20.19 -12.95 -12.10
C PRO A 317 -19.89 -12.00 -13.28
N ARG A 318 -20.44 -12.28 -14.46
CA ARG A 318 -20.17 -11.51 -15.70
C ARG A 318 -20.53 -10.01 -15.60
N ASP A 319 -21.32 -9.61 -14.61
CA ASP A 319 -21.86 -8.24 -14.47
C ASP A 319 -21.23 -7.38 -13.36
N GLN A 320 -20.14 -7.82 -12.70
CA GLN A 320 -19.55 -7.08 -11.57
C GLN A 320 -18.13 -6.53 -11.81
N THR A 321 -17.60 -6.56 -13.03
CA THR A 321 -16.47 -5.67 -13.34
C THR A 321 -17.00 -4.24 -13.38
N PRO A 322 -16.64 -3.35 -12.43
CA PRO A 322 -16.94 -1.94 -12.61
C PRO A 322 -16.32 -1.52 -13.93
N ARG A 323 -17.14 -1.12 -14.90
CA ARG A 323 -16.64 -0.48 -16.11
C ARG A 323 -15.80 0.70 -15.62
N PRO A 324 -14.52 0.82 -16.00
CA PRO A 324 -13.78 2.04 -15.72
C PRO A 324 -14.58 3.17 -16.36
N ARG A 325 -15.16 4.05 -15.53
CA ARG A 325 -15.66 5.32 -16.03
C ARG A 325 -14.43 6.05 -16.54
N SER A 326 -14.31 6.13 -17.86
CA SER A 326 -13.41 7.07 -18.52
C SER A 326 -13.68 8.44 -17.91
N PHE A 327 -12.74 8.97 -17.14
CA PHE A 327 -12.68 10.41 -16.91
C PHE A 327 -12.28 11.02 -18.25
N THR A 328 -13.26 11.28 -19.11
CA THR A 328 -13.12 12.31 -20.13
C THR A 328 -12.98 13.63 -19.37
N LEU A 329 -11.77 14.17 -19.35
CA LEU A 329 -11.60 15.60 -19.16
C LEU A 329 -12.45 16.26 -20.26
N ARG A 330 -13.56 16.86 -19.85
CA ARG A 330 -14.29 17.79 -20.71
C ARG A 330 -13.34 18.97 -20.92
N GLU A 331 -12.76 19.05 -22.11
CA GLU A 331 -12.29 20.33 -22.64
C GLU A 331 -13.53 21.22 -22.76
N ASP A 332 -13.55 22.32 -22.02
CA ASP A 332 -14.48 23.40 -22.31
C ASP A 332 -14.02 24.07 -23.61
N PRO A 333 -14.87 24.17 -24.65
CA PRO A 333 -14.59 24.95 -25.83
C PRO A 333 -14.89 26.41 -25.50
N GLY A 334 -13.84 27.20 -25.26
CA GLY A 334 -13.94 28.63 -24.98
C GLY A 334 -13.22 29.46 -26.03
N SER A 335 -13.82 29.49 -27.22
CA SER A 335 -14.02 30.68 -28.07
C SER A 335 -12.87 31.69 -28.23
N SER A 336 -12.31 31.69 -29.44
CA SER A 336 -11.75 32.84 -30.15
C SER A 336 -12.69 34.05 -30.16
N SER A 337 -12.19 35.19 -29.69
CA SER A 337 -12.33 36.54 -30.26
C SER A 337 -11.31 37.45 -29.59
#